data_AF-A0AA38K946-F1
#
_entry.id   AF-A0AA38K946-F1
#
_cell.length_a   1.000
_cell.length_b   1.000
_cell.length_c   1.000
_cell.angle_alpha   90.00
_cell.angle_beta   90.00
_cell.angle_gamma   90.00
#
_symmetry.space_group_name_H-M   'P 1'
#
loop_
_entity.id
_entity.type
_entity.pdbx_description
1 polymer ?
#
loop_
_entity_poly.entity_id
_entity_poly.type
_entity_poly.pdbx_seq_one_letter_code
_entity_poly.pdbx_strand_id
1 'polypeptide(L)'
;MLVNPSQYLNGTAPLNVTGCINSCVFQVNEPDSGACTLVNGTDRDSYLWYDELHPSEQADRIVAREMALVMEGKASKWATWLS
;
A
#
# COMPACT_ATOMS: atom_id res chain seq x y z
N MET A 1 -4.63 13.25 2.92
CA MET A 1 -3.31 12.59 2.85
C MET A 1 -3.09 11.82 1.55
N LEU A 2 -4.13 11.23 0.93
CA LEU A 2 -4.01 10.33 -0.24
C LEU A 2 -4.41 10.94 -1.60
N VAL A 3 -4.39 12.27 -1.72
CA VAL A 3 -5.03 12.98 -2.87
C VAL A 3 -4.16 13.10 -4.13
N ASN A 4 -2.90 12.65 -4.08
CA ASN A 4 -1.96 12.69 -5.20
C ASN A 4 -1.19 11.36 -5.34
N PRO A 5 -1.85 10.25 -5.72
CA PRO A 5 -1.24 8.93 -5.71
C PRO A 5 -0.03 8.79 -6.62
N SER A 6 0.07 9.58 -7.69
CA SER A 6 1.23 9.58 -8.58
C SER A 6 2.55 10.00 -7.91
N GLN A 7 2.50 10.55 -6.69
CA GLN A 7 3.70 10.86 -5.90
C GLN A 7 4.30 9.65 -5.18
N TYR A 8 3.55 8.56 -5.04
CA TYR A 8 3.95 7.41 -4.22
C TYR A 8 3.59 6.04 -4.82
N LEU A 9 2.67 5.96 -5.77
CA LEU A 9 2.40 4.76 -6.56
C LEU A 9 3.10 4.88 -7.91
N ASN A 10 3.69 3.78 -8.37
CA ASN A 10 4.49 3.72 -9.61
C ASN A 10 4.01 2.65 -10.58
N GLY A 11 2.84 2.05 -10.33
CA GLY A 11 2.20 1.12 -11.25
C GLY A 11 1.74 1.76 -12.56
N THR A 12 1.54 0.92 -13.57
CA THR A 12 1.17 1.31 -14.93
C THR A 12 -0.34 1.28 -15.20
N ALA A 13 -1.13 0.74 -14.27
CA ALA A 13 -2.58 0.78 -14.33
C ALA A 13 -3.12 2.07 -13.67
N PRO A 14 -4.42 2.36 -13.78
CA PRO A 14 -5.02 3.48 -13.06
C PRO A 14 -4.74 3.38 -11.55
N LEU A 15 -4.24 4.48 -10.97
CA LEU A 15 -3.86 4.52 -9.57
C LEU A 15 -5.09 4.48 -8.65
N ASN A 16 -5.06 3.62 -7.63
CA ASN A 16 -6.19 3.33 -6.77
C ASN A 16 -5.81 3.47 -5.28
N VAL A 17 -6.51 4.36 -4.58
CA VAL A 17 -6.34 4.60 -3.14
C VAL A 17 -7.60 4.27 -2.33
N THR A 18 -8.67 3.82 -3.01
CA THR A 18 -10.00 3.56 -2.41
C THR A 18 -10.34 2.08 -2.35
N GLY A 19 -9.80 1.27 -3.26
CA GLY A 19 -9.89 -0.19 -3.25
C GLY A 19 -8.56 -0.84 -2.85
N CYS A 20 -8.55 -2.16 -2.84
CA CYS A 20 -7.41 -2.99 -2.45
C CYS A 20 -7.10 -4.07 -3.50
N ILE A 21 -5.89 -4.64 -3.42
CA ILE A 21 -5.39 -5.69 -4.32
C ILE A 21 -6.18 -6.99 -4.15
N ASN A 22 -6.44 -7.38 -2.90
CA ASN A 22 -7.17 -8.57 -2.49
C ASN A 22 -8.45 -8.13 -1.77
N SER A 23 -9.49 -7.86 -2.55
CA SER A 23 -10.79 -7.42 -2.02
C SER A 23 -11.73 -8.60 -1.88
N CYS A 24 -12.25 -8.81 -0.67
CA CYS A 24 -13.14 -9.93 -0.36
C CYS A 24 -14.48 -9.43 0.15
N VAL A 25 -15.58 -9.94 -0.39
CA VAL A 25 -16.93 -9.70 0.12
C VAL A 25 -17.34 -10.87 1.00
N PHE A 26 -17.48 -10.62 2.31
CA PHE A 26 -17.92 -11.60 3.30
C PHE A 26 -19.42 -11.50 3.57
N GLN A 27 -20.05 -12.64 3.85
CA GLN A 27 -21.43 -12.67 4.33
C GLN A 27 -21.45 -12.50 5.86
N VAL A 28 -22.54 -11.94 6.38
CA VAL A 28 -22.70 -11.76 7.82
C VAL A 28 -22.67 -13.13 8.51
N ASN A 29 -21.84 -13.27 9.55
CA ASN A 29 -21.59 -14.50 10.31
C ASN A 29 -20.84 -15.61 9.56
N GLU A 30 -20.26 -15.33 8.40
CA GLU A 30 -19.49 -16.32 7.62
C GLU A 30 -18.09 -15.76 7.28
N PRO A 31 -17.19 -15.63 8.27
CA PRO A 31 -15.91 -14.94 8.10
C PRO A 31 -14.93 -15.68 7.17
N ASP A 32 -15.17 -16.98 6.91
CA ASP A 32 -14.23 -17.83 6.19
C ASP A 32 -14.62 -18.07 4.71
N SER A 33 -15.77 -17.57 4.24
CA SER A 33 -16.32 -17.86 2.90
C SER A 33 -16.41 -16.64 1.98
N GLY A 34 -15.47 -15.72 2.10
CA GLY A 34 -15.43 -14.50 1.28
C GLY A 34 -15.25 -14.76 -0.22
N ALA A 35 -16.03 -14.06 -1.04
CA ALA A 35 -15.80 -14.01 -2.49
C ALA A 35 -14.74 -12.96 -2.79
N CYS A 36 -13.54 -13.39 -3.17
CA CYS A 36 -12.38 -12.53 -3.33
C CYS A 36 -12.06 -12.23 -4.81
N THR A 37 -11.58 -11.01 -5.05
CA THR A 37 -11.00 -10.57 -6.32
C THR A 37 -9.55 -10.16 -6.09
N LEU A 38 -8.67 -10.59 -7.00
CA LEU A 38 -7.24 -10.33 -6.91
C LEU A 38 -6.75 -9.52 -8.11
N VAL A 39 -6.09 -8.40 -7.83
CA VAL A 39 -5.30 -7.65 -8.81
C VAL A 39 -3.99 -8.38 -9.03
N ASN A 40 -3.68 -8.71 -10.29
CA ASN A 40 -2.55 -9.56 -10.64
C ASN A 40 -1.41 -8.77 -11.29
N GLY A 41 -0.21 -9.36 -11.25
CA GLY A 41 0.95 -8.82 -11.93
C GLY A 41 1.36 -7.43 -11.45
N THR A 42 1.85 -6.62 -12.38
CA THR A 42 2.37 -5.26 -12.13
C THR A 42 1.29 -4.24 -11.79
N ASP A 43 0.02 -4.55 -12.02
CA ASP A 43 -1.08 -3.64 -11.73
C ASP A 43 -1.21 -3.39 -10.22
N ARG A 44 -0.72 -4.32 -9.40
CA ARG A 44 -0.64 -4.22 -7.93
C ARG A 44 0.10 -2.97 -7.47
N ASP A 45 1.13 -2.54 -8.19
CA ASP A 45 1.90 -1.33 -7.86
C ASP A 45 1.11 -0.03 -8.08
N SER A 46 -0.11 -0.13 -8.64
CA SER A 46 -1.05 0.98 -8.79
C SER A 46 -1.98 1.13 -7.59
N TYR A 47 -1.89 0.26 -6.58
CA TYR A 47 -2.79 0.25 -5.42
C TYR A 47 -2.07 0.68 -4.15
N LEU A 48 -2.76 1.42 -3.30
CA LEU A 48 -2.27 1.79 -1.96
C LEU A 48 -2.44 0.66 -0.94
N TRP A 49 -3.49 -0.15 -1.09
CA TRP A 49 -3.90 -1.14 -0.09
C TRP A 49 -3.80 -2.56 -0.65
N TYR A 50 -3.28 -3.48 0.16
CA TYR A 50 -3.31 -4.91 -0.14
C TYR A 50 -4.72 -5.48 0.12
N ASP A 51 -5.28 -5.24 1.29
CA ASP A 51 -6.67 -5.57 1.66
C ASP A 51 -7.32 -4.36 2.35
N GLU A 52 -8.44 -4.53 3.05
CA GLU A 52 -9.18 -3.44 3.69
C GLU A 52 -8.40 -2.74 4.84
N LEU A 53 -7.27 -3.30 5.28
CA LEU A 53 -6.46 -2.77 6.39
C LEU A 53 -4.98 -2.63 6.05
N HIS A 54 -4.39 -3.58 5.34
CA HIS A 54 -2.95 -3.68 5.15
C HIS A 54 -2.48 -2.86 3.94
N PRO A 55 -1.36 -2.12 4.05
CA PRO A 55 -0.76 -1.43 2.90
C PRO A 55 -0.35 -2.40 1.79
N SER A 56 -0.31 -1.92 0.56
CA SER A 56 0.24 -2.67 -0.57
C SER A 56 1.76 -2.78 -0.51
N GLU A 57 2.33 -3.68 -1.29
CA GLU A 57 3.78 -3.79 -1.44
C GLU A 57 4.41 -2.47 -1.91
N GLN A 58 3.74 -1.74 -2.79
CA GLN A 58 4.24 -0.45 -3.28
C GLN A 58 4.22 0.62 -2.18
N ALA A 59 3.20 0.63 -1.31
CA ALA A 59 3.18 1.50 -0.15
C ALA A 59 4.30 1.16 0.84
N ASP A 60 4.49 -0.13 1.13
CA ASP A 60 5.51 -0.62 2.05
C ASP A 60 6.94 -0.36 1.53
N ARG A 61 7.18 -0.39 0.21
CA ARG A 61 8.48 0.02 -0.37
C ARG A 61 8.87 1.44 0.04
N ILE A 62 7.91 2.35 0.18
CA ILE A 62 8.18 3.72 0.62
C ILE A 62 8.48 3.75 2.12
N VAL A 63 7.68 3.07 2.93
CA VAL A 63 7.93 2.97 4.38
C VAL A 63 9.33 2.41 4.63
N ALA A 64 9.68 1.30 3.97
CA ALA A 64 10.99 0.67 4.05
C ALA A 64 12.12 1.62 3.63
N ARG A 65 11.95 2.39 2.54
CA ARG A 65 12.94 3.39 2.11
C ARG A 65 13.17 4.45 3.18
N GLU A 66 12.11 5.00 3.76
CA GLU A 66 12.25 6.06 4.77
C GLU A 66 12.86 5.50 6.07
N MET A 67 12.49 4.29 6.49
CA MET A 67 13.12 3.61 7.61
C MET A 67 14.63 3.39 7.37
N ALA A 68 15.01 2.91 6.18
CA ALA A 68 16.41 2.71 5.83
C ALA A 68 17.21 4.03 5.85
N LEU A 69 16.65 5.12 5.30
CA LEU A 69 17.29 6.44 5.37
C LEU A 69 17.57 6.85 6.81
N VAL A 70 16.58 6.69 7.69
CA VAL A 70 16.71 7.03 9.12
C VAL A 70 17.78 6.16 9.79
N MET A 71 17.75 4.84 9.57
CA MET A 71 18.74 3.90 10.14
C MET A 71 20.17 4.19 9.67
N GLU A 72 20.35 4.66 8.44
CA GLU A 72 21.64 5.07 7.89
C GLU A 72 22.08 6.47 8.35
N GLY A 73 21.31 7.15 9.20
CA GLY A 73 21.57 8.53 9.62
C GLY A 73 21.41 9.55 8.50
N LYS A 74 20.75 9.17 7.39
CA LYS A 74 20.46 10.06 6.26
C LYS A 74 19.20 10.86 6.54
N ALA A 75 19.05 11.96 5.82
CA ALA A 75 17.84 12.77 5.90
C ALA A 75 16.63 11.98 5.38
N SER A 76 15.59 11.87 6.20
CA SER A 76 14.24 11.50 5.77
C SER A 76 13.35 12.74 5.83
N LYS A 77 12.40 12.84 4.89
CA LYS A 77 11.39 13.90 4.92
C LYS A 77 10.44 13.78 6.12
N TRP A 78 10.30 12.57 6.68
CA TRP A 78 9.22 12.22 7.59
C TRP A 78 9.69 11.90 9.01
N ALA A 79 10.99 11.73 9.22
CA ALA A 79 11.54 11.35 10.50
C ALA A 79 12.92 12.00 10.73
N THR A 80 13.22 12.29 11.98
CA THR A 80 14.53 12.75 12.44
C THR A 80 15.26 11.59 13.12
N TRP A 81 16.58 11.53 12.96
CA TRP A 81 17.40 10.62 13.77
C TRP A 81 17.45 11.10 15.22
N LEU A 82 17.68 10.16 16.16
CA LEU A 82 17.74 10.44 17.60
C LEU A 82 18.66 11.66 17.86
N SER A 83 18.03 12.75 18.28
CA SER A 83 18.64 14.03 18.60
C SER A 83 19.16 14.06 20.03
#